data_AF-A0A374A1X1-F1
#
_entry.id   AF-A0A374A1X1-F1
#
_cell.length_a   1.000
_cell.length_b   1.000
_cell.length_c   1.000
_cell.angle_alpha   90.00
_cell.angle_beta   90.00
_cell.angle_gamma   90.00
#
_symmetry.space_group_name_H-M   'P 1'
#
loop_
_entity.id
_entity.type
_entity.pdbx_description
1 polymer ?
#
loop_
_entity_poly.entity_id
_entity_poly.type
_entity_poly.pdbx_seq_one_letter_code
_entity_poly.pdbx_strand_id
1 'polypeptide(L)'
;MQTDNIAKRTNTPDLLSGILSVQVRNEDKITERDRIYCQSQQDLLYKTLDQIDRWYALFKEDAEQYKEKFKFKYEENGKTTYKNYHVYNHYDDESYSHNEFKPFDIINDLVDKNCNANANFANRIISYFNKTYNVSVPVPKIDEKTLHMGFRPVYETYVDMVIEHLGGKSFRETAEEELLKRFLQTVTPSCWSKAKPELKKDKIIFPDIVRWDNIHLEYHQEYEFEYGTKQKVDTFCEGIAFGTDDVLCGGIGMIIGLCDRNVDITGWYDLTTTHAEQIKFYKNGRIDVKFKDSIAARNCFDRLRLGEIKLRNEN
;
A
#
# COMPACT_ATOMS: atom_id res chain seq x y z
N MET A 1 66.02 -17.15 -25.94
CA MET A 1 65.07 -16.04 -26.14
C MET A 1 63.71 -16.67 -26.38
N GLN A 2 63.01 -17.02 -25.31
CA GLN A 2 62.10 -16.19 -24.51
C GLN A 2 60.71 -16.09 -25.19
N THR A 3 59.83 -16.86 -24.58
CA THR A 3 58.38 -17.08 -24.75
C THR A 3 57.55 -15.85 -24.41
N ASP A 4 56.35 -15.72 -25.00
CA ASP A 4 55.13 -15.16 -24.36
C ASP A 4 53.95 -15.20 -25.35
N ASN A 5 52.67 -15.28 -24.99
CA ASN A 5 51.95 -16.04 -23.97
C ASN A 5 50.47 -15.91 -24.39
N ILE A 6 49.74 -17.03 -24.50
CA ILE A 6 48.32 -17.06 -24.89
C ILE A 6 47.49 -16.63 -23.68
N ALA A 7 46.99 -15.39 -23.67
CA ALA A 7 46.06 -14.93 -22.65
C ALA A 7 44.61 -15.23 -23.06
N LYS A 8 44.10 -16.36 -22.57
CA LYS A 8 42.66 -16.59 -22.35
C LYS A 8 42.09 -15.42 -21.56
N ARG A 9 41.24 -14.58 -22.17
CA ARG A 9 40.31 -13.75 -21.38
C ARG A 9 39.15 -14.64 -20.97
N THR A 10 39.21 -15.07 -19.71
CA THR A 10 38.13 -15.61 -18.92
C THR A 10 36.88 -14.73 -19.04
N ASN A 11 35.81 -15.30 -19.59
CA ASN A 11 34.44 -14.86 -19.32
C ASN A 11 34.20 -15.03 -17.82
N THR A 12 34.43 -13.98 -17.04
CA THR A 12 33.81 -13.87 -15.72
C THR A 12 32.31 -13.67 -15.96
N PRO A 13 31.44 -14.55 -15.45
CA PRO A 13 30.01 -14.27 -15.42
C PRO A 13 29.84 -12.97 -14.65
N ASP A 14 29.27 -11.97 -15.30
CA ASP A 14 29.02 -10.67 -14.71
C ASP A 14 28.12 -10.88 -13.48
N LEU A 15 28.66 -10.62 -12.28
CA LEU A 15 27.94 -10.79 -11.02
C LEU A 15 26.64 -9.97 -11.01
N LEU A 16 26.57 -8.89 -11.79
CA LEU A 16 25.34 -8.11 -12.02
C LEU A 16 24.29 -8.87 -12.82
N SER A 17 24.68 -9.69 -13.80
CA SER A 17 23.76 -10.59 -14.51
C SER A 17 23.21 -11.69 -13.61
N GLY A 18 24.01 -12.16 -12.64
CA GLY A 18 23.57 -13.08 -11.59
C GLY A 18 22.61 -12.45 -10.59
N ILE A 19 22.82 -11.18 -10.21
CA ILE A 19 21.93 -10.43 -9.30
C ILE A 19 20.61 -10.04 -10.00
N LEU A 20 20.65 -9.66 -11.28
CA LEU A 20 19.46 -9.40 -12.11
C LEU A 20 18.65 -10.67 -12.41
N SER A 21 19.28 -11.86 -12.37
CA SER A 21 18.59 -13.14 -12.54
C SER A 21 17.84 -13.63 -11.30
N VAL A 22 18.02 -12.95 -10.16
CA VAL A 22 17.13 -13.10 -9.00
C VAL A 22 16.13 -11.94 -9.04
N GLN A 23 15.23 -11.95 -10.03
CA GLN A 23 13.95 -11.28 -9.87
C GLN A 23 13.26 -11.96 -8.70
N VAL A 24 13.43 -11.42 -7.49
CA VAL A 24 12.45 -11.65 -6.43
C VAL A 24 11.15 -11.08 -6.98
N ARG A 25 10.30 -11.95 -7.52
CA ARG A 25 8.98 -11.55 -7.99
C ARG A 25 8.25 -11.03 -6.77
N ASN A 26 8.12 -9.72 -6.69
CA ASN A 26 7.37 -9.04 -5.62
C ASN A 26 5.87 -9.38 -5.66
N GLU A 27 5.43 -10.14 -6.67
CA GLU A 27 4.14 -10.81 -6.74
C GLU A 27 3.74 -11.54 -5.44
N ASP A 28 4.70 -12.13 -4.72
CA ASP A 28 4.44 -12.82 -3.45
C ASP A 28 4.30 -11.87 -2.25
N LYS A 29 4.62 -10.57 -2.44
CA LYS A 29 4.59 -9.54 -1.39
C LYS A 29 3.29 -8.73 -1.36
N ILE A 30 2.40 -8.95 -2.32
CA ILE A 30 1.06 -8.35 -2.38
C ILE A 30 0.00 -9.43 -2.20
N THR A 31 -1.19 -9.06 -1.72
CA THR A 31 -2.26 -10.04 -1.55
C THR A 31 -2.84 -10.44 -2.91
N GLU A 32 -3.49 -11.60 -2.97
CA GLU A 32 -4.18 -12.06 -4.19
C GLU A 32 -5.25 -11.05 -4.65
N ARG A 33 -5.91 -10.39 -3.69
CA ARG A 33 -6.88 -9.33 -3.98
C ARG A 33 -6.23 -8.14 -4.69
N ASP A 34 -5.05 -7.71 -4.24
CA ASP A 34 -4.31 -6.60 -4.86
C ASP A 34 -3.84 -6.98 -6.26
N ARG A 35 -3.38 -8.23 -6.43
CA ARG A 35 -2.97 -8.77 -7.72
C ARG A 35 -4.13 -8.71 -8.73
N ILE A 36 -5.30 -9.25 -8.35
CA ILE A 36 -6.51 -9.22 -9.19
C ILE A 36 -6.91 -7.79 -9.55
N TYR A 37 -6.85 -6.86 -8.58
CA TYR A 37 -7.13 -5.44 -8.85
C TYR A 37 -6.16 -4.85 -9.88
N CYS A 38 -4.85 -5.06 -9.69
CA CYS A 38 -3.83 -4.52 -10.59
C CYS A 38 -3.94 -5.09 -12.00
N GLN A 39 -4.16 -6.41 -12.12
CA GLN A 39 -4.40 -7.08 -13.40
C GLN A 39 -5.64 -6.53 -14.09
N SER A 40 -6.76 -6.38 -13.36
CA SER A 40 -7.97 -5.77 -13.90
C SER A 40 -7.74 -4.34 -14.42
N GLN A 41 -6.97 -3.52 -13.71
CA GLN A 41 -6.62 -2.18 -14.18
C GLN A 41 -5.73 -2.22 -15.43
N GLN A 42 -4.79 -3.18 -15.52
CA GLN A 42 -3.91 -3.34 -16.67
C GLN A 42 -4.70 -3.76 -17.92
N ASP A 43 -5.62 -4.72 -17.79
CA ASP A 43 -6.46 -5.17 -18.90
C ASP A 43 -7.35 -4.04 -19.45
N LEU A 44 -7.94 -3.25 -18.54
CA LEU A 44 -8.74 -2.07 -18.91
C LEU A 44 -7.89 -1.01 -19.61
N LEU A 45 -6.66 -0.77 -19.15
CA LEU A 45 -5.74 0.14 -19.81
C LEU A 45 -5.40 -0.37 -21.20
N TYR A 46 -4.99 -1.62 -21.34
CA TYR A 46 -4.53 -2.17 -22.62
C TYR A 46 -5.64 -2.15 -23.66
N LYS A 47 -6.87 -2.49 -23.28
CA LYS A 47 -8.04 -2.35 -24.16
C LYS A 47 -8.24 -0.90 -24.64
N THR A 48 -8.02 0.06 -23.76
CA THR A 48 -8.14 1.49 -24.10
C THR A 48 -7.01 1.95 -25.01
N LEU A 49 -5.77 1.55 -24.72
CA LEU A 49 -4.60 1.87 -25.53
C LEU A 49 -4.69 1.25 -26.92
N ASP A 50 -5.18 0.01 -27.04
CA ASP A 50 -5.40 -0.65 -28.32
C ASP A 50 -6.41 0.12 -29.19
N GLN A 51 -7.45 0.68 -28.57
CA GLN A 51 -8.41 1.52 -29.29
C GLN A 51 -7.76 2.82 -29.76
N ILE A 52 -6.99 3.48 -28.90
CA ILE A 52 -6.27 4.72 -29.25
C ILE A 52 -5.29 4.45 -30.39
N ASP A 53 -4.49 3.38 -30.30
CA ASP A 53 -3.48 3.03 -31.30
C ASP A 53 -4.12 2.72 -32.67
N ARG A 54 -5.28 2.05 -32.69
CA ARG A 54 -6.02 1.81 -33.93
C ARG A 54 -6.47 3.11 -34.60
N TRP A 55 -7.07 4.02 -33.83
CA TRP A 55 -7.49 5.32 -34.38
C TRP A 55 -6.30 6.16 -34.80
N TYR A 56 -5.25 6.18 -34.00
CA TYR A 56 -4.03 6.92 -34.31
C TYR A 56 -3.41 6.41 -35.61
N ALA A 57 -3.33 5.09 -35.82
CA ALA A 57 -2.82 4.50 -37.06
C ALA A 57 -3.66 4.92 -38.28
N LEU A 58 -4.99 4.87 -38.18
CA LEU A 58 -5.90 5.29 -39.27
C LEU A 58 -5.74 6.76 -39.62
N PHE A 59 -5.76 7.65 -38.61
CA PHE A 59 -5.62 9.09 -38.85
C PHE A 59 -4.21 9.46 -39.30
N LYS A 60 -3.18 8.73 -38.85
CA LYS A 60 -1.81 8.91 -39.32
C LYS A 60 -1.68 8.56 -40.80
N GLU A 61 -2.29 7.47 -41.24
CA GLU A 61 -2.32 7.09 -42.67
C GLU A 61 -3.02 8.16 -43.52
N ASP A 62 -4.16 8.67 -43.05
CA ASP A 62 -4.87 9.76 -43.74
C ASP A 62 -4.05 11.07 -43.77
N ALA A 63 -3.35 11.40 -42.67
CA ALA A 63 -2.50 12.59 -42.58
C ALA A 63 -1.35 12.60 -43.59
N GLU A 64 -0.80 11.43 -43.94
CA GLU A 64 0.32 11.32 -44.89
C GLU A 64 -0.06 11.82 -46.30
N GLN A 65 -1.34 11.78 -46.68
CA GLN A 65 -1.82 12.36 -47.95
C GLN A 65 -1.58 13.88 -48.03
N TYR A 66 -1.54 14.53 -46.86
CA TYR A 66 -1.38 15.98 -46.73
C TYR A 66 0.09 16.42 -46.54
N LYS A 67 1.04 15.48 -46.57
CA LYS A 67 2.45 15.73 -46.23
C LYS A 67 3.13 16.75 -47.13
N GLU A 68 2.94 16.65 -48.45
CA GLU A 68 3.50 17.60 -49.40
C GLU A 68 2.84 18.99 -49.29
N LYS A 69 1.52 19.03 -49.06
CA LYS A 69 0.72 20.27 -49.00
C LYS A 69 0.99 21.08 -47.73
N PHE A 70 1.06 20.43 -46.57
CA PHE A 70 1.18 21.10 -45.27
C PHE A 70 2.58 21.02 -44.64
N LYS A 71 3.49 20.19 -45.19
CA LYS A 71 4.87 20.02 -44.71
C LYS A 71 4.99 19.88 -43.19
N PHE A 72 4.04 19.16 -42.60
CA PHE A 72 3.98 18.94 -41.16
C PHE A 72 5.03 17.90 -40.74
N LYS A 73 5.35 17.88 -39.45
CA LYS A 73 6.32 16.94 -38.87
C LYS A 73 5.71 16.22 -37.66
N TYR A 74 6.17 15.00 -37.41
CA TYR A 74 5.89 14.31 -36.16
C TYR A 74 6.95 14.65 -35.12
N GLU A 75 6.50 14.97 -33.91
CA GLU A 75 7.31 15.05 -32.71
C GLU A 75 7.62 13.65 -32.16
N GLU A 76 8.49 13.57 -31.15
CA GLU A 76 8.94 12.30 -30.55
C GLU A 76 7.79 11.51 -29.88
N ASN A 77 6.85 12.21 -29.23
CA ASN A 77 5.62 11.62 -28.69
C ASN A 77 4.58 11.24 -29.76
N GLY A 78 4.81 11.60 -31.03
CA GLY A 78 3.89 11.35 -32.13
C GLY A 78 2.89 12.46 -32.44
N LYS A 79 2.96 13.62 -31.78
CA LYS A 79 2.16 14.80 -32.16
C LYS A 79 2.57 15.33 -33.52
N THR A 80 1.62 15.93 -34.23
CA THR A 80 1.87 16.66 -35.47
C THR A 80 2.04 18.14 -35.19
N THR A 81 3.13 18.71 -35.71
CA THR A 81 3.31 20.16 -35.82
C THR A 81 3.19 20.55 -37.29
N TYR A 82 2.18 21.36 -37.60
CA TYR A 82 2.05 21.96 -38.91
C TYR A 82 2.22 23.48 -38.78
N LYS A 83 2.97 24.08 -39.70
CA LYS A 83 2.99 25.53 -39.83
C LYS A 83 1.73 25.92 -40.55
N ASN A 84 0.86 26.66 -39.86
CA ASN A 84 -0.37 27.19 -40.43
C ASN A 84 -0.03 28.26 -41.48
N TYR A 85 0.36 27.82 -42.69
CA TYR A 85 0.58 28.69 -43.83
C TYR A 85 -0.79 29.17 -44.31
N HIS A 86 -1.28 30.22 -43.65
CA HIS A 86 -2.36 31.10 -44.09
C HIS A 86 -3.69 30.42 -44.46
N VAL A 87 -4.48 30.08 -43.44
CA VAL A 87 -5.94 29.87 -43.56
C VAL A 87 -6.70 31.20 -43.83
N TYR A 88 -6.01 32.35 -43.92
CA TYR A 88 -6.66 33.66 -43.92
C TYR A 88 -6.94 34.30 -45.29
N ASN A 89 -6.66 33.68 -46.43
CA ASN A 89 -6.96 34.30 -47.73
C ASN A 89 -7.43 33.29 -48.79
N HIS A 90 -8.69 32.86 -48.72
CA HIS A 90 -9.33 32.08 -49.79
C HIS A 90 -10.74 32.60 -50.09
N TYR A 91 -10.84 33.86 -50.51
CA TYR A 91 -11.99 34.27 -51.33
C TYR A 91 -11.79 33.97 -52.83
N ASP A 92 -10.56 33.55 -53.23
CA ASP A 92 -10.18 33.29 -54.63
C ASP A 92 -9.80 31.83 -54.92
N ASP A 93 -9.89 30.90 -53.94
CA ASP A 93 -9.69 29.47 -54.20
C ASP A 93 -11.04 28.82 -54.49
N GLU A 94 -11.33 28.59 -55.77
CA GLU A 94 -12.53 27.85 -56.22
C GLU A 94 -12.49 26.36 -55.82
N SER A 95 -11.43 25.87 -55.18
CA SER A 95 -11.36 24.50 -54.69
C SER A 95 -12.17 24.28 -53.41
N TYR A 96 -12.84 23.13 -53.33
CA TYR A 96 -13.54 22.69 -52.10
C TYR A 96 -12.58 22.24 -50.98
N SER A 97 -11.26 22.43 -51.14
CA SER A 97 -10.25 21.86 -50.24
C SER A 97 -10.22 22.49 -48.83
N HIS A 98 -10.87 23.63 -48.65
CA HIS A 98 -11.09 24.24 -47.34
C HIS A 98 -12.11 23.47 -46.48
N ASN A 99 -12.97 22.64 -47.09
CA ASN A 99 -13.95 21.79 -46.40
C ASN A 99 -13.42 20.38 -46.11
N GLU A 100 -12.21 20.05 -46.58
CA GLU A 100 -11.61 18.74 -46.34
C GLU A 100 -11.33 18.53 -44.85
N PHE A 101 -11.64 17.33 -44.37
CA PHE A 101 -11.30 16.91 -43.02
C PHE A 101 -9.78 16.82 -42.87
N LYS A 102 -9.25 17.40 -41.79
CA LYS A 102 -7.81 17.42 -41.49
C LYS A 102 -7.57 16.68 -40.18
N PRO A 103 -6.83 15.56 -40.18
CA PRO A 103 -6.69 14.70 -39.01
C PRO A 103 -5.72 15.24 -37.92
N PHE A 104 -5.00 16.35 -38.17
CA PHE A 104 -3.89 16.80 -37.31
C PHE A 104 -4.28 17.03 -35.83
N ASP A 105 -5.38 17.74 -35.59
CA ASP A 105 -5.82 18.05 -34.21
C ASP A 105 -6.30 16.79 -33.49
N ILE A 106 -6.94 15.86 -34.22
CA ILE A 106 -7.38 14.58 -33.69
C ILE A 106 -6.19 13.66 -33.38
N ILE A 107 -5.15 13.67 -34.22
CA ILE A 107 -3.90 12.96 -33.94
C ILE A 107 -3.29 13.48 -32.62
N ASN A 108 -3.24 14.80 -32.43
CA ASN A 108 -2.70 15.40 -31.21
C ASN A 108 -3.54 15.05 -29.97
N ASP A 109 -4.86 15.09 -30.09
CA ASP A 109 -5.80 14.66 -29.04
C ASP A 109 -5.62 13.17 -28.68
N LEU A 110 -5.37 12.30 -29.65
CA LEU A 110 -5.09 10.87 -29.39
C LEU A 110 -3.77 10.66 -28.65
N VAL A 111 -2.73 11.42 -28.98
CA VAL A 111 -1.45 11.40 -28.23
C VAL A 111 -1.66 11.87 -26.79
N ASP A 112 -2.44 12.93 -26.60
CA ASP A 112 -2.78 13.42 -25.26
C ASP A 112 -3.59 12.39 -24.46
N LYS A 113 -4.56 11.72 -25.09
CA LYS A 113 -5.31 10.63 -24.48
C LYS A 113 -4.41 9.44 -24.11
N ASN A 114 -3.45 9.08 -24.97
CA ASN A 114 -2.47 8.04 -24.67
C ASN A 114 -1.65 8.40 -23.42
N CYS A 115 -1.11 9.62 -23.37
CA CYS A 115 -0.35 10.08 -22.21
C CYS A 115 -1.19 10.12 -20.93
N ASN A 116 -2.39 10.69 -21.02
CA ASN A 116 -3.32 10.74 -19.90
C ASN A 116 -3.74 9.35 -19.41
N ALA A 117 -3.96 8.39 -20.30
CA ALA A 117 -4.29 7.02 -19.91
C ALA A 117 -3.16 6.37 -19.11
N ASN A 118 -1.91 6.53 -19.57
CA ASN A 118 -0.73 6.04 -18.87
C ASN A 118 -0.54 6.73 -17.49
N ALA A 119 -0.71 8.05 -17.42
CA ALA A 119 -0.56 8.81 -16.17
C ALA A 119 -1.64 8.42 -15.14
N ASN A 120 -2.88 8.25 -15.62
CA ASN A 120 -3.99 7.81 -14.78
C ASN A 120 -3.80 6.36 -14.29
N PHE A 121 -3.21 5.48 -15.10
CA PHE A 121 -2.89 4.12 -14.68
C PHE A 121 -1.89 4.11 -13.52
N ALA A 122 -0.77 4.81 -13.66
CA ALA A 122 0.22 4.95 -12.59
C ALA A 122 -0.43 5.50 -11.30
N ASN A 123 -1.24 6.56 -11.43
CA ASN A 123 -1.94 7.14 -10.28
C ASN A 123 -2.92 6.14 -9.64
N ARG A 124 -3.68 5.37 -10.44
CA ARG A 124 -4.66 4.40 -9.91
C ARG A 124 -3.99 3.31 -9.09
N ILE A 125 -2.90 2.72 -9.60
CA ILE A 125 -2.18 1.66 -8.90
C ILE A 125 -1.61 2.20 -7.58
N ILE A 126 -0.86 3.31 -7.62
CA ILE A 126 -0.23 3.86 -6.42
C ILE A 126 -1.27 4.36 -5.41
N SER A 127 -2.32 5.05 -5.88
CA SER A 127 -3.39 5.54 -5.01
C SER A 127 -4.16 4.40 -4.34
N TYR A 128 -4.32 3.25 -5.01
CA TYR A 128 -4.92 2.07 -4.40
C TYR A 128 -4.10 1.64 -3.19
N PHE A 129 -2.79 1.44 -3.34
CA PHE A 129 -1.94 1.04 -2.22
C PHE A 129 -1.86 2.10 -1.12
N ASN A 130 -1.73 3.39 -1.47
CA ASN A 130 -1.75 4.49 -0.52
C ASN A 130 -3.02 4.48 0.35
N LYS A 131 -4.19 4.21 -0.24
CA LYS A 131 -5.47 4.14 0.49
C LYS A 131 -5.63 2.85 1.29
N THR A 132 -5.29 1.71 0.69
CA THR A 132 -5.49 0.39 1.29
C THR A 132 -4.58 0.17 2.49
N TYR A 133 -3.36 0.69 2.44
CA TYR A 133 -2.32 0.48 3.45
C TYR A 133 -1.92 1.75 4.21
N ASN A 134 -2.61 2.87 3.96
CA ASN A 134 -2.32 4.17 4.58
C ASN A 134 -0.84 4.61 4.41
N VAL A 135 -0.31 4.40 3.20
CA VAL A 135 1.05 4.79 2.82
C VAL A 135 1.04 6.05 1.94
N SER A 136 2.20 6.70 1.76
CA SER A 136 2.32 7.99 1.07
C SER A 136 3.36 7.94 -0.05
N VAL A 137 3.23 6.96 -0.95
CA VAL A 137 4.13 6.83 -2.09
C VAL A 137 3.81 7.90 -3.13
N PRO A 138 4.82 8.66 -3.60
CA PRO A 138 4.61 9.67 -4.64
C PRO A 138 4.33 9.01 -5.99
N VAL A 139 3.40 9.59 -6.75
CA VAL A 139 3.08 9.14 -8.11
C VAL A 139 4.15 9.68 -9.07
N PRO A 140 4.77 8.82 -9.92
CA PRO A 140 5.76 9.26 -10.89
C PRO A 140 5.09 10.15 -11.94
N LYS A 141 5.78 11.22 -12.33
CA LYS A 141 5.34 12.09 -13.43
C LYS A 141 5.73 11.47 -14.76
N ILE A 142 4.75 11.30 -15.64
CA ILE A 142 4.99 10.87 -17.02
C ILE A 142 5.29 12.11 -17.85
N ASP A 143 6.35 12.05 -18.65
CA ASP A 143 6.75 13.14 -19.52
C ASP A 143 5.97 13.08 -20.85
N GLU A 144 5.05 14.03 -21.02
CA GLU A 144 4.17 14.18 -22.18
C GLU A 144 4.92 14.34 -23.51
N LYS A 145 6.19 14.78 -23.46
CA LYS A 145 6.99 15.03 -24.68
C LYS A 145 7.72 13.79 -25.17
N THR A 146 8.02 12.86 -24.28
CA THR A 146 8.84 11.67 -24.56
C THR A 146 8.05 10.37 -24.57
N LEU A 147 6.82 10.37 -24.04
CA LEU A 147 5.95 9.20 -24.12
C LEU A 147 5.48 8.96 -25.56
N HIS A 148 6.09 7.96 -26.21
CA HIS A 148 5.72 7.55 -27.56
C HIS A 148 4.38 6.79 -27.59
N MET A 149 3.70 6.87 -28.73
CA MET A 149 2.54 6.04 -29.04
C MET A 149 2.89 4.56 -29.03
N GLY A 150 1.97 3.72 -28.54
CA GLY A 150 2.22 2.28 -28.42
C GLY A 150 2.93 1.83 -27.13
N PHE A 151 3.32 2.76 -26.24
CA PHE A 151 3.89 2.39 -24.95
C PHE A 151 2.91 1.53 -24.13
N ARG A 152 3.43 0.50 -23.45
CA ARG A 152 2.65 -0.42 -22.62
C ARG A 152 3.29 -0.57 -21.24
N PRO A 153 2.76 0.11 -20.20
CA PRO A 153 3.26 -0.04 -18.85
C PRO A 153 2.82 -1.38 -18.26
N VAL A 154 3.59 -1.90 -17.32
CA VAL A 154 3.26 -3.10 -16.54
C VAL A 154 3.00 -2.69 -15.09
N TYR A 155 1.94 -3.17 -14.46
CA TYR A 155 1.58 -2.75 -13.09
C TYR A 155 2.67 -3.11 -12.08
N GLU A 156 3.41 -4.19 -12.31
CA GLU A 156 4.49 -4.67 -11.45
C GLU A 156 5.53 -3.58 -11.19
N THR A 157 5.85 -2.75 -12.20
CA THR A 157 6.79 -1.63 -12.03
C THR A 157 6.33 -0.62 -10.98
N TYR A 158 5.03 -0.36 -10.87
CA TYR A 158 4.49 0.53 -9.86
C TYR A 158 4.35 -0.15 -8.49
N VAL A 159 4.07 -1.45 -8.48
CA VAL A 159 4.08 -2.26 -7.24
C VAL A 159 5.48 -2.30 -6.65
N ASP A 160 6.50 -2.51 -7.48
CA ASP A 160 7.91 -2.49 -7.09
C ASP A 160 8.30 -1.14 -6.49
N MET A 161 7.87 -0.04 -7.10
CA MET A 161 8.08 1.31 -6.57
C MET A 161 7.45 1.49 -5.18
N VAL A 162 6.25 0.94 -4.96
CA VAL A 162 5.63 0.99 -3.63
C VAL A 162 6.41 0.13 -2.63
N ILE A 163 6.82 -1.08 -2.99
CA ILE A 163 7.57 -1.97 -2.10
C ILE A 163 8.96 -1.41 -1.79
N GLU A 164 9.63 -0.80 -2.77
CA GLU A 164 10.89 -0.09 -2.57
C GLU A 164 10.71 1.07 -1.58
N HIS A 165 9.62 1.82 -1.70
CA HIS A 165 9.27 2.87 -0.73
C HIS A 165 9.05 2.32 0.69
N LEU A 166 8.62 1.06 0.81
CA LEU A 166 8.51 0.34 2.09
C LEU A 166 9.83 -0.30 2.56
N GLY A 167 10.95 -0.02 1.91
CA GLY A 167 12.26 -0.58 2.25
C GLY A 167 12.41 -2.04 1.84
N GLY A 168 11.68 -2.50 0.82
CA GLY A 168 11.71 -3.87 0.31
C GLY A 168 10.80 -4.85 1.06
N LYS A 169 10.11 -4.39 2.10
CA LYS A 169 9.15 -5.16 2.89
C LYS A 169 7.81 -5.31 2.17
N SER A 170 7.12 -6.41 2.42
CA SER A 170 5.71 -6.57 2.04
C SER A 170 4.81 -5.62 2.83
N PHE A 171 3.64 -5.30 2.28
CA PHE A 171 2.64 -4.50 2.99
C PHE A 171 2.21 -5.13 4.31
N ARG A 172 2.16 -6.47 4.35
CA ARG A 172 1.85 -7.22 5.55
C ARG A 172 2.92 -7.00 6.61
N GLU A 173 4.20 -7.15 6.28
CA GLU A 173 5.30 -6.91 7.21
C GLU A 173 5.29 -5.46 7.74
N THR A 174 5.03 -4.47 6.89
CA THR A 174 4.90 -3.07 7.34
C THR A 174 3.72 -2.88 8.29
N ALA A 175 2.56 -3.46 7.96
CA ALA A 175 1.37 -3.37 8.81
C ALA A 175 1.58 -4.07 10.16
N GLU A 176 2.23 -5.25 10.16
CA GLU A 176 2.63 -5.97 11.37
C GLU A 176 3.57 -5.14 12.24
N GLU A 177 4.58 -4.49 11.65
CA GLU A 177 5.51 -3.63 12.39
C GLU A 177 4.84 -2.41 13.02
N GLU A 178 4.00 -1.69 12.26
CA GLU A 178 3.29 -0.53 12.79
C GLU A 178 2.21 -0.92 13.82
N LEU A 179 1.53 -2.05 13.65
CA LEU A 179 0.63 -2.61 14.66
C LEU A 179 1.39 -2.99 15.93
N LEU A 180 2.48 -3.76 15.80
CA LEU A 180 3.32 -4.16 16.94
C LEU A 180 3.86 -2.94 17.67
N LYS A 181 4.33 -1.91 16.94
CA LYS A 181 4.82 -0.67 17.53
C LYS A 181 3.74 0.07 18.33
N ARG A 182 2.53 0.25 17.77
CA ARG A 182 1.40 0.88 18.49
C ARG A 182 0.97 0.07 19.70
N PHE A 183 0.89 -1.26 19.55
CA PHE A 183 0.54 -2.16 20.63
C PHE A 183 1.59 -2.12 21.76
N LEU A 184 2.87 -2.26 21.43
CA LEU A 184 3.97 -2.19 22.39
C LEU A 184 4.00 -0.84 23.10
N GLN A 185 3.77 0.28 22.40
CA GLN A 185 3.63 1.59 23.06
C GLN A 185 2.47 1.63 24.06
N THR A 186 1.39 0.89 23.79
CA THR A 186 0.20 0.82 24.66
C THR A 186 0.43 -0.05 25.89
N VAL A 187 1.14 -1.18 25.74
CA VAL A 187 1.38 -2.14 26.84
C VAL A 187 2.71 -1.93 27.57
N THR A 188 3.58 -1.07 27.04
CA THR A 188 4.84 -0.73 27.72
C THR A 188 4.51 0.08 28.97
N PRO A 189 4.92 -0.40 30.14
CA PRO A 189 4.62 0.27 31.40
C PRO A 189 5.29 1.65 31.47
N SER A 190 4.67 2.58 32.20
CA SER A 190 5.23 3.92 32.38
C SER A 190 6.58 3.86 33.10
N CYS A 191 7.38 4.93 33.02
CA CYS A 191 8.68 4.98 33.68
C CYS A 191 8.63 4.87 35.23
N TRP A 192 7.43 4.94 35.81
CA TRP A 192 7.17 4.79 37.25
C TRP A 192 6.51 3.45 37.62
N SER A 193 6.09 2.68 36.62
CA SER A 193 5.42 1.39 36.82
C SER A 193 6.44 0.31 37.23
N LYS A 194 6.03 -0.55 38.16
CA LYS A 194 6.87 -1.63 38.73
C LYS A 194 6.61 -3.00 38.10
N ALA A 195 5.62 -3.09 37.22
CA ALA A 195 5.19 -4.32 36.59
C ALA A 195 5.20 -4.15 35.07
N LYS A 196 5.56 -5.21 34.36
CA LYS A 196 5.48 -5.30 32.89
C LYS A 196 4.53 -6.44 32.51
N PRO A 197 4.16 -6.58 31.23
CA PRO A 197 3.39 -7.72 30.79
C PRO A 197 4.06 -9.06 31.16
N GLU A 198 3.29 -9.97 31.74
CA GLU A 198 3.79 -11.25 32.28
C GLU A 198 2.98 -12.43 31.75
N LEU A 199 3.67 -13.45 31.24
CA LEU A 199 3.08 -14.75 30.91
C LEU A 199 2.97 -15.61 32.18
N LYS A 200 1.75 -16.02 32.54
CA LYS A 200 1.46 -16.95 33.64
C LYS A 200 0.60 -18.10 33.15
N LYS A 201 1.24 -19.25 32.85
CA LYS A 201 0.59 -20.46 32.33
C LYS A 201 -0.21 -20.16 31.04
N ASP A 202 -1.53 -20.27 31.10
CA ASP A 202 -2.52 -20.05 30.05
C ASP A 202 -2.99 -18.57 29.97
N LYS A 203 -2.31 -17.65 30.66
CA LYS A 203 -2.72 -16.25 30.76
C LYS A 203 -1.57 -15.29 30.50
N ILE A 204 -1.89 -14.16 29.88
CA ILE A 204 -0.99 -13.00 29.83
C ILE A 204 -1.62 -11.88 30.65
N ILE A 205 -0.82 -11.32 31.55
CA ILE A 205 -1.22 -10.23 32.44
C ILE A 205 -0.64 -8.93 31.92
N PHE A 206 -1.48 -7.92 31.74
CA PHE A 206 -1.11 -6.60 31.27
C PHE A 206 -1.44 -5.54 32.34
N PRO A 207 -0.43 -5.00 33.04
CA PRO A 207 -0.66 -3.93 34.00
C PRO A 207 -0.97 -2.59 33.33
N ASP A 208 -1.67 -1.71 34.03
CA ASP A 208 -1.81 -0.27 33.72
C ASP A 208 -2.38 0.08 32.32
N ILE A 209 -3.25 -0.75 31.74
CA ILE A 209 -3.85 -0.49 30.42
C ILE A 209 -5.06 0.44 30.52
N VAL A 210 -5.91 0.21 31.52
CA VAL A 210 -7.20 0.90 31.67
C VAL A 210 -7.14 1.96 32.75
N ARG A 211 -7.78 3.09 32.51
CA ARG A 211 -8.07 4.10 33.52
C ARG A 211 -9.58 4.34 33.59
N TRP A 212 -10.05 4.52 34.81
CA TRP A 212 -11.47 4.69 35.12
C TRP A 212 -11.80 6.17 35.30
N ASP A 213 -12.97 6.58 34.83
CA ASP A 213 -13.47 7.92 35.07
C ASP A 213 -13.81 8.11 36.55
N ASN A 214 -13.11 9.02 37.22
CA ASN A 214 -13.26 9.23 38.66
C ASN A 214 -14.64 9.79 39.02
N ILE A 215 -15.23 10.61 38.13
CA ILE A 215 -16.52 11.25 38.38
C ILE A 215 -17.62 10.18 38.31
N HIS A 216 -17.64 9.37 37.26
CA HIS A 216 -18.62 8.27 37.14
C HIS A 216 -18.50 7.26 38.28
N LEU A 217 -17.27 6.92 38.67
CA LEU A 217 -17.06 6.01 39.78
C LEU A 217 -17.61 6.59 41.11
N GLU A 218 -17.41 7.88 41.37
CA GLU A 218 -17.88 8.55 42.58
C GLU A 218 -19.41 8.66 42.64
N TYR A 219 -20.05 9.07 41.54
CA TYR A 219 -21.48 9.37 41.51
C TYR A 219 -22.37 8.16 41.18
N HIS A 220 -21.89 7.24 40.35
CA HIS A 220 -22.69 6.11 39.85
C HIS A 220 -22.21 4.75 40.36
N GLN A 221 -21.02 4.67 40.98
CA GLN A 221 -20.37 3.41 41.36
C GLN A 221 -20.15 2.46 40.17
N GLU A 222 -20.04 3.03 38.98
CA GLU A 222 -19.84 2.33 37.71
C GLU A 222 -18.40 2.51 37.22
N TYR A 223 -17.88 1.51 36.51
CA TYR A 223 -16.54 1.54 35.94
C TYR A 223 -16.60 1.97 34.48
N GLU A 224 -16.71 3.28 34.25
CA GLU A 224 -16.60 3.86 32.91
C GLU A 224 -15.12 4.08 32.53
N PHE A 225 -14.78 3.88 31.27
CA PHE A 225 -13.48 4.27 30.74
C PHE A 225 -13.27 5.79 30.78
N GLU A 226 -12.13 6.22 31.34
CA GLU A 226 -11.66 7.60 31.23
C GLU A 226 -11.51 8.00 29.75
N TYR A 227 -11.66 9.29 29.45
CA TYR A 227 -11.41 9.83 28.12
C TYR A 227 -10.07 9.32 27.51
N GLY A 228 -10.14 8.79 26.29
CA GLY A 228 -8.99 8.23 25.57
C GLY A 228 -8.65 6.77 25.95
N THR A 229 -9.16 6.23 27.06
CA THR A 229 -8.93 4.83 27.45
C THR A 229 -9.58 3.86 26.46
N LYS A 230 -10.76 4.18 25.93
CA LYS A 230 -11.41 3.38 24.88
C LYS A 230 -10.50 3.15 23.68
N GLN A 231 -9.81 4.18 23.20
CA GLN A 231 -8.89 4.07 22.06
C GLN A 231 -7.66 3.21 22.41
N LYS A 232 -7.15 3.30 23.64
CA LYS A 232 -6.07 2.41 24.10
C LYS A 232 -6.51 0.95 24.15
N VAL A 233 -7.72 0.68 24.67
CA VAL A 233 -8.28 -0.68 24.71
C VAL A 233 -8.54 -1.20 23.29
N ASP A 234 -8.93 -0.34 22.36
CA ASP A 234 -9.08 -0.69 20.95
C ASP A 234 -7.76 -1.14 20.32
N THR A 235 -6.69 -0.33 20.44
CA THR A 235 -5.33 -0.68 20.00
C THR A 235 -4.79 -1.94 20.70
N PHE A 236 -5.11 -2.10 21.99
CA PHE A 236 -4.77 -3.31 22.74
C PHE A 236 -5.44 -4.55 22.12
N CYS A 237 -6.73 -4.48 21.83
CA CYS A 237 -7.47 -5.58 21.22
C CYS A 237 -7.00 -5.89 19.80
N GLU A 238 -6.64 -4.88 19.01
CA GLU A 238 -5.99 -5.04 17.70
C GLU A 238 -4.72 -5.90 17.81
N GLY A 239 -3.86 -5.59 18.79
CA GLY A 239 -2.68 -6.41 19.07
C GLY A 239 -3.00 -7.82 19.55
N ILE A 240 -3.97 -8.00 20.44
CA ILE A 240 -4.37 -9.33 20.89
C ILE A 240 -4.87 -10.18 19.71
N ALA A 241 -5.71 -9.65 18.83
CA ALA A 241 -6.19 -10.33 17.64
C ALA A 241 -5.06 -10.78 16.70
N PHE A 242 -4.04 -9.93 16.52
CA PHE A 242 -2.83 -10.29 15.78
C PHE A 242 -2.02 -11.40 16.49
N GLY A 243 -1.79 -11.25 17.79
CA GLY A 243 -1.04 -12.19 18.61
C GLY A 243 -1.66 -13.59 18.65
N THR A 244 -2.99 -13.67 18.77
CA THR A 244 -3.75 -14.93 18.84
C THR A 244 -3.95 -15.58 17.48
N ASP A 245 -4.46 -14.83 16.50
CA ASP A 245 -5.06 -15.40 15.29
C ASP A 245 -4.41 -14.89 13.99
N ASP A 246 -3.35 -14.08 14.08
CA ASP A 246 -2.65 -13.51 12.91
C ASP A 246 -3.53 -12.58 12.06
N VAL A 247 -4.47 -11.89 12.72
CA VAL A 247 -5.46 -10.99 12.12
C VAL A 247 -5.10 -9.52 12.38
N LEU A 248 -4.99 -8.73 11.32
CA LEU A 248 -4.60 -7.30 11.37
C LEU A 248 -5.77 -6.32 11.56
N CYS A 249 -7.01 -6.78 11.69
CA CYS A 249 -8.22 -5.94 11.77
C CYS A 249 -9.03 -6.15 13.06
N GLY A 250 -8.35 -6.44 14.18
CA GLY A 250 -8.99 -6.54 15.50
C GLY A 250 -9.29 -5.18 16.11
N GLY A 251 -10.10 -5.18 17.17
CA GLY A 251 -10.46 -3.97 17.92
C GLY A 251 -11.40 -4.32 19.08
N ILE A 252 -11.85 -3.31 19.82
CA ILE A 252 -12.63 -3.50 21.06
C ILE A 252 -13.95 -4.27 20.86
N GLY A 253 -14.48 -4.26 19.63
CA GLY A 253 -15.67 -5.01 19.24
C GLY A 253 -15.53 -6.54 19.32
N MET A 254 -14.32 -7.07 19.52
CA MET A 254 -14.10 -8.50 19.76
C MET A 254 -14.52 -8.98 21.15
N ILE A 255 -14.75 -8.05 22.09
CA ILE A 255 -15.13 -8.35 23.47
C ILE A 255 -16.65 -8.42 23.55
N ILE A 256 -17.19 -9.63 23.71
CA ILE A 256 -18.63 -9.87 23.66
C ILE A 256 -19.30 -9.25 24.89
N GLY A 257 -20.25 -8.35 24.66
CA GLY A 257 -21.06 -7.75 25.72
C GLY A 257 -20.39 -6.64 26.53
N LEU A 258 -19.23 -6.14 26.11
CA LEU A 258 -18.55 -5.03 26.78
C LEU A 258 -19.35 -3.71 26.63
N CYS A 259 -19.66 -3.08 27.77
CA CYS A 259 -20.20 -1.72 27.83
C CYS A 259 -19.10 -0.77 28.33
N ASP A 260 -18.66 0.18 27.50
CA ASP A 260 -17.58 1.12 27.82
C ASP A 260 -17.94 2.11 28.94
N ARG A 261 -19.24 2.32 29.19
CA ARG A 261 -19.76 3.17 30.27
C ARG A 261 -19.93 2.45 31.60
N ASN A 262 -19.94 1.13 31.59
CA ASN A 262 -20.06 0.34 32.81
C ASN A 262 -19.45 -1.04 32.60
N VAL A 263 -18.12 -1.11 32.75
CA VAL A 263 -17.36 -2.34 32.57
C VAL A 263 -17.52 -3.21 33.82
N ASP A 264 -18.07 -4.41 33.66
CA ASP A 264 -17.99 -5.47 34.66
C ASP A 264 -16.52 -5.88 34.89
N ILE A 265 -16.02 -5.57 36.07
CA ILE A 265 -14.67 -5.93 36.55
C ILE A 265 -14.66 -7.21 37.40
N THR A 266 -15.83 -7.82 37.63
CA THR A 266 -15.99 -9.02 38.45
C THR A 266 -15.90 -10.28 37.61
N GLY A 267 -16.51 -10.27 36.43
CA GLY A 267 -16.56 -11.38 35.48
C GLY A 267 -15.39 -11.43 34.49
N TRP A 268 -15.47 -12.45 33.62
CA TRP A 268 -14.69 -12.55 32.38
C TRP A 268 -15.62 -12.26 31.22
N TYR A 269 -15.11 -11.58 30.19
CA TYR A 269 -15.78 -11.44 28.91
C TYR A 269 -15.23 -12.47 27.94
N ASP A 270 -16.12 -13.05 27.14
CA ASP A 270 -15.72 -13.93 26.05
C ASP A 270 -15.20 -13.11 24.86
N LEU A 271 -14.19 -13.64 24.19
CA LEU A 271 -13.61 -13.07 22.98
C LEU A 271 -14.10 -13.82 21.75
N THR A 272 -14.20 -13.12 20.62
CA THR A 272 -14.52 -13.74 19.32
C THR A 272 -13.34 -14.47 18.67
N THR A 273 -12.17 -14.50 19.32
CA THR A 273 -10.93 -15.11 18.83
C THR A 273 -10.87 -16.61 19.05
N THR A 274 -9.95 -17.26 18.34
CA THR A 274 -9.83 -18.73 18.30
C THR A 274 -8.90 -19.27 19.40
N HIS A 275 -7.83 -18.54 19.75
CA HIS A 275 -6.84 -19.01 20.73
C HIS A 275 -6.89 -18.25 22.07
N ALA A 276 -7.27 -16.98 22.06
CA ALA A 276 -7.66 -16.24 23.26
C ALA A 276 -9.17 -16.41 23.50
N GLU A 277 -9.54 -16.92 24.67
CA GLU A 277 -10.93 -17.25 24.99
C GLU A 277 -11.62 -16.11 25.73
N GLN A 278 -10.92 -15.51 26.68
CA GLN A 278 -11.55 -14.60 27.63
C GLN A 278 -10.63 -13.44 28.03
N ILE A 279 -11.23 -12.30 28.38
CA ILE A 279 -10.55 -11.11 28.88
C ILE A 279 -11.21 -10.64 30.18
N LYS A 280 -10.40 -10.14 31.12
CA LYS A 280 -10.89 -9.60 32.39
C LYS A 280 -10.24 -8.27 32.73
N PHE A 281 -11.06 -7.33 33.16
CA PHE A 281 -10.66 -6.00 33.63
C PHE A 281 -10.61 -5.96 35.15
N TYR A 282 -9.69 -5.17 35.71
CA TYR A 282 -9.53 -5.02 37.15
C TYR A 282 -9.54 -3.56 37.59
N LYS A 283 -9.94 -3.33 38.85
CA LYS A 283 -10.00 -1.99 39.48
C LYS A 283 -8.71 -1.18 39.34
N ASN A 284 -7.55 -1.84 39.36
CA ASN A 284 -6.25 -1.22 39.25
C ASN A 284 -5.78 -0.96 37.80
N GLY A 285 -6.65 -1.10 36.80
CA GLY A 285 -6.32 -0.86 35.40
C GLY A 285 -5.63 -2.02 34.69
N ARG A 286 -5.42 -3.15 35.39
CA ARG A 286 -4.90 -4.38 34.80
C ARG A 286 -5.93 -5.03 33.89
N ILE A 287 -5.44 -5.64 32.81
CA ILE A 287 -6.18 -6.59 31.98
C ILE A 287 -5.49 -7.96 32.06
N ASP A 288 -6.27 -9.01 32.26
CA ASP A 288 -5.79 -10.38 32.04
C ASP A 288 -6.46 -10.96 30.80
N VAL A 289 -5.67 -11.59 29.92
CA VAL A 289 -6.18 -12.35 28.77
C VAL A 289 -5.90 -13.83 29.02
N LYS A 290 -6.95 -14.65 28.91
CA LYS A 290 -6.89 -16.10 29.07
C LYS A 290 -6.97 -16.80 27.71
N PHE A 291 -6.12 -17.78 27.52
CA PHE A 291 -5.99 -18.57 26.32
C PHE A 291 -6.48 -20.00 26.57
N LYS A 292 -6.80 -20.71 25.49
CA LYS A 292 -7.24 -22.11 25.56
C LYS A 292 -6.22 -23.05 26.20
N ASP A 293 -4.93 -22.75 26.05
CA ASP A 293 -3.83 -23.51 26.62
C ASP A 293 -2.56 -22.63 26.77
N SER A 294 -1.56 -23.16 27.49
CA SER A 294 -0.29 -22.48 27.70
C SER A 294 0.54 -22.29 26.42
N ILE A 295 0.33 -23.10 25.39
CA ILE A 295 1.07 -23.02 24.12
C ILE A 295 0.55 -21.81 23.32
N ALA A 296 -0.77 -21.65 23.23
CA ALA A 296 -1.42 -20.49 22.65
C ALA A 296 -1.00 -19.19 23.35
N ALA A 297 -1.01 -19.17 24.68
CA ALA A 297 -0.54 -18.02 25.45
C ALA A 297 0.93 -17.70 25.15
N ARG A 298 1.80 -18.73 25.08
CA ARG A 298 3.22 -18.54 24.76
C ARG A 298 3.44 -18.01 23.35
N ASN A 299 2.77 -18.59 22.35
CA ASN A 299 2.87 -18.16 20.95
C ASN A 299 2.43 -16.69 20.79
N CYS A 300 1.33 -16.31 21.43
CA CYS A 300 0.87 -14.92 21.44
C CYS A 300 1.88 -13.99 22.12
N PHE A 301 2.42 -14.39 23.28
CA PHE A 301 3.43 -13.62 24.01
C PHE A 301 4.71 -13.38 23.17
N ASP A 302 5.19 -14.41 22.49
CA ASP A 302 6.39 -14.35 21.67
C ASP A 302 6.14 -13.55 20.38
N ARG A 303 4.98 -13.76 19.70
CA ARG A 303 4.60 -12.99 18.49
C ARG A 303 4.47 -11.50 18.76
N LEU A 304 3.91 -11.13 19.92
CA LEU A 304 3.77 -9.75 20.35
C LEU A 304 5.03 -9.13 20.92
N ARG A 305 6.15 -9.88 20.94
CA ARG A 305 7.46 -9.43 21.44
C ARG A 305 7.40 -8.89 22.87
N LEU A 306 6.48 -9.41 23.69
CA LEU A 306 6.27 -8.94 25.06
C LEU A 306 7.49 -9.22 25.96
N GLY A 307 8.27 -10.25 25.64
CA GLY A 307 9.52 -10.57 26.33
C GLY A 307 10.63 -9.53 26.14
N GLU A 308 10.54 -8.68 25.10
CA GLU A 308 11.52 -7.63 24.81
C GLU A 308 11.29 -6.38 25.66
N ILE A 309 10.12 -6.27 26.32
CA ILE A 309 9.80 -5.14 27.19
C ILE A 309 10.67 -5.20 28.45
N LYS A 310 11.41 -4.11 28.68
CA LYS A 310 12.25 -3.92 29.87
C LYS A 310 11.67 -2.85 30.78
N LEU A 311 11.76 -3.08 32.08
CA LEU A 311 11.54 -2.01 33.06
C LEU A 311 12.76 -1.09 33.09
N ARG A 312 12.57 0.18 33.46
CA ARG A 312 13.68 1.15 33.59
C ARG A 312 14.80 0.65 34.51
N ASN A 313 14.46 -0.15 35.52
CA ASN A 313 15.42 -0.69 36.49
C ASN A 313 16.17 -1.93 35.96
N GLU A 314 15.86 -2.40 34.74
CA GLU A 314 16.48 -3.55 34.07
C GLU A 314 17.41 -3.11 32.90
N ASN A 315 17.54 -1.80 32.66
CA ASN A 315 18.47 -1.20 31.69
C ASN A 315 19.76 -0.76 32.38
#